data_AF-A0A353V7X8-F1
#
_entry.id   AF-A0A353V7X8-F1
#
_cell.length_a   1.000
_cell.length_b   1.000
_cell.length_c   1.000
_cell.angle_alpha   90.00
_cell.angle_beta   90.00
_cell.angle_gamma   90.00
#
_symmetry.space_group_name_H-M   'P 1'
#
loop_
_entity.id
_entity.type
_entity.pdbx_description
1 polymer ?
#
loop_
_entity_poly.entity_id
_entity_poly.type
_entity_poly.pdbx_seq_one_letter_code
_entity_poly.pdbx_strand_id
1 'polypeptide(L)'
;WHKYGGGKELLNKLYASIGANVVSFPYGPMATQPLGWFKKPIGKADDFKGLKFRTVGISIDLFTGLGAAVNALPGGEIVPAMDRGLLDAAEFNNATSDRLLG
;
A
#
# COMPACT_ATOMS: atom_id res chain seq x y z
N TRP A 1 10.21 -15.11 10.36
CA TRP A 1 9.78 -14.07 11.32
C TRP A 1 8.68 -14.56 12.26
N HIS A 2 7.44 -14.81 11.80
CA HIS A 2 6.32 -15.10 12.73
C HIS A 2 6.52 -16.38 13.57
N LYS A 3 6.78 -17.53 12.94
CA LYS A 3 6.82 -18.85 13.63
C LYS A 3 8.06 -19.06 14.50
N TYR A 4 9.23 -18.64 14.02
CA TYR A 4 10.52 -18.96 14.67
C TYR A 4 11.32 -17.72 15.12
N GLY A 5 10.86 -16.52 14.77
CA GLY A 5 11.60 -15.27 15.00
C GLY A 5 10.95 -14.33 16.00
N GLY A 6 10.08 -14.86 16.89
CA GLY A 6 9.42 -14.05 17.93
C GLY A 6 8.24 -13.19 17.45
N GLY A 7 7.84 -13.28 16.17
CA GLY A 7 6.81 -12.39 15.62
C GLY A 7 5.43 -12.61 16.24
N LYS A 8 5.10 -13.85 16.62
CA LYS A 8 3.84 -14.17 17.31
C LYS A 8 3.75 -13.46 18.67
N GLU A 9 4.82 -13.47 19.43
CA GLU A 9 4.91 -12.86 20.76
C GLU A 9 4.82 -11.34 20.66
N LEU A 10 5.41 -10.74 19.63
CA LEU A 10 5.30 -9.31 19.36
C LEU A 10 3.85 -8.90 19.02
N LEU A 11 3.17 -9.65 18.16
CA LEU A 11 1.75 -9.38 17.85
C LEU A 11 0.86 -9.51 19.10
N ASN A 12 1.07 -10.55 19.92
CA ASN A 12 0.33 -10.72 21.17
C ASN A 12 0.52 -9.52 22.12
N LYS A 13 1.76 -9.03 22.26
CA LYS A 13 2.06 -7.82 23.06
C LYS A 13 1.36 -6.58 22.51
N LEU A 14 1.34 -6.41 21.19
CA LEU A 14 0.68 -5.27 20.53
C LEU A 14 -0.84 -5.29 20.75
N TYR A 15 -1.51 -6.43 20.58
CA TYR A 15 -2.95 -6.51 20.81
C TYR A 15 -3.30 -6.31 22.29
N ALA A 16 -2.50 -6.87 23.20
CA ALA A 16 -2.68 -6.67 24.63
C ALA A 16 -2.53 -5.20 25.04
N SER A 17 -1.60 -4.44 24.45
CA SER A 17 -1.39 -3.03 24.79
C SER A 17 -2.56 -2.11 24.39
N ILE A 18 -3.37 -2.54 23.41
CA ILE A 18 -4.58 -1.82 22.98
C ILE A 18 -5.87 -2.45 23.51
N GLY A 19 -5.79 -3.44 24.41
CA GLY A 19 -6.96 -4.11 24.99
C GLY A 19 -7.76 -4.96 23.99
N ALA A 20 -7.16 -5.34 22.86
CA ALA A 20 -7.83 -6.12 21.82
C ALA A 20 -7.70 -7.63 22.08
N ASN A 21 -8.84 -8.33 22.16
CA ASN A 21 -8.88 -9.79 22.26
C ASN A 21 -8.80 -10.43 20.86
N VAL A 22 -7.60 -10.46 20.28
CA VAL A 22 -7.34 -10.93 18.91
C VAL A 22 -6.34 -12.09 18.92
N VAL A 23 -6.60 -13.09 18.09
CA VAL A 23 -5.65 -14.17 17.79
C VAL A 23 -5.28 -14.09 16.30
N SER A 24 -4.00 -13.87 16.01
CA SER A 24 -3.50 -13.85 14.64
C SER A 24 -3.16 -15.26 14.14
N PHE A 25 -3.66 -15.60 12.96
CA PHE A 25 -3.32 -16.82 12.24
C PHE A 25 -2.52 -16.47 10.99
N PRO A 26 -1.31 -17.01 10.83
CA PRO A 26 -0.58 -16.90 9.57
C PRO A 26 -1.38 -17.59 8.45
N TYR A 27 -1.89 -16.79 7.52
CA TYR A 27 -2.41 -17.28 6.24
C TYR A 27 -1.33 -17.11 5.17
N GLY A 28 -1.35 -17.97 4.15
CA GLY A 28 -0.26 -18.20 3.19
C GLY A 28 0.34 -16.93 2.58
N PRO A 29 1.55 -17.02 1.99
CA PRO A 29 2.25 -15.84 1.53
C PRO A 29 1.44 -15.16 0.41
N MET A 30 0.99 -13.93 0.67
CA MET A 30 0.60 -13.04 -0.40
C MET A 30 1.85 -12.78 -1.24
N ALA A 31 1.74 -12.92 -2.56
CA ALA A 31 2.83 -12.54 -3.45
C ALA A 31 3.13 -11.03 -3.27
N THR A 32 4.36 -10.63 -3.60
CA THR A 32 4.74 -9.22 -3.61
C THR A 32 3.77 -8.42 -4.47
N GLN A 33 3.22 -7.35 -3.91
CA GLN A 33 2.35 -6.44 -4.63
C GLN A 33 3.18 -5.63 -5.64
N PRO A 34 2.66 -5.37 -6.85
CA PRO A 34 3.32 -4.49 -7.80
C PRO A 34 3.33 -3.05 -7.25
N LEU A 35 4.29 -2.26 -7.71
CA LEU A 35 4.41 -0.85 -7.35
C LEU A 35 3.24 0.02 -7.84
N GLY A 36 2.43 -0.51 -8.77
CA GLY A 36 1.18 0.09 -9.22
C GLY A 36 1.15 0.42 -10.71
N TRP A 37 0.20 1.29 -11.07
CA TRP A 37 -0.09 1.75 -12.41
C TRP A 37 0.28 3.22 -12.55
N PHE A 38 1.00 3.57 -13.62
CA PHE A 38 1.59 4.88 -13.80
C PHE A 38 1.29 5.43 -15.20
N LYS A 39 0.90 6.71 -15.29
CA LYS A 39 0.70 7.39 -16.59
C LYS A 39 2.01 7.67 -17.32
N LYS A 40 3.13 7.76 -16.59
CA LYS A 40 4.47 7.98 -17.13
C LYS A 40 5.42 6.93 -16.55
N PRO A 41 6.44 6.49 -17.31
CA PRO A 41 7.45 5.58 -16.80
C PRO A 41 8.16 6.13 -15.55
N ILE A 42 8.45 5.25 -14.59
CA ILE A 42 9.26 5.53 -13.40
C ILE A 42 10.54 4.71 -13.51
N GLY A 43 11.70 5.37 -13.52
CA GLY A 43 13.01 4.72 -13.67
C GLY A 43 14.01 5.04 -12.56
N LYS A 44 13.77 6.10 -11.79
CA LYS A 44 14.63 6.54 -10.68
C LYS A 44 13.82 7.13 -9.53
N ALA A 45 14.42 7.18 -8.35
CA ALA A 45 13.75 7.70 -7.14
C ALA A 45 13.25 9.16 -7.29
N ASP A 46 13.98 10.00 -8.05
CA ASP A 46 13.59 11.39 -8.30
C ASP A 46 12.28 11.53 -9.08
N ASP A 47 11.85 10.50 -9.81
CA ASP A 47 10.60 10.54 -10.59
C ASP A 47 9.36 10.55 -9.69
N PHE A 48 9.51 10.23 -8.39
CA PHE A 48 8.45 10.35 -7.41
C PHE A 48 8.21 11.80 -6.94
N LYS A 49 9.15 12.72 -7.14
CA LYS A 49 9.01 14.10 -6.67
C LYS A 49 7.83 14.80 -7.36
N GLY A 50 6.85 15.22 -6.58
CA GLY A 50 5.61 15.85 -7.05
C GLY A 50 4.61 14.90 -7.70
N LEU A 51 4.91 13.59 -7.78
CA LEU A 51 4.00 12.60 -8.34
C LEU A 51 2.74 12.50 -7.48
N LYS A 52 1.56 12.72 -8.05
CA LYS A 52 0.28 12.53 -7.34
C LYS A 52 -0.02 11.04 -7.25
N PHE A 53 0.41 10.41 -6.15
CA PHE A 53 0.44 8.96 -6.01
C PHE A 53 -0.56 8.48 -4.95
N ARG A 54 -1.39 7.49 -5.32
CA ARG A 54 -2.25 6.82 -4.35
C ARG A 54 -1.57 5.59 -3.81
N THR A 55 -1.31 5.59 -2.50
CA THR A 55 -0.89 4.42 -1.72
C THR A 55 -1.49 4.45 -0.32
N VAL A 56 -1.40 3.34 0.43
CA VAL A 56 -1.94 3.21 1.79
C VAL A 56 -0.94 2.63 2.79
N GLY A 57 -1.25 2.81 4.08
CA GLY A 57 -0.45 2.27 5.18
C GLY A 57 0.92 2.93 5.29
N ILE A 58 1.93 2.15 5.69
CA ILE A 58 3.31 2.64 5.92
C ILE A 58 3.96 3.23 4.66
N SER A 59 3.48 2.85 3.48
CA SER A 59 3.96 3.37 2.21
C SER A 59 3.68 4.87 2.04
N ILE A 60 2.65 5.42 2.71
CA ILE A 60 2.35 6.85 2.67
C ILE A 60 3.57 7.67 3.13
N ASP A 61 4.15 7.31 4.27
CA ASP A 61 5.30 8.03 4.84
C ASP A 61 6.54 7.85 3.95
N LEU A 62 6.75 6.64 3.42
CA LEU A 62 7.85 6.35 2.51
C LEU A 62 7.81 7.24 1.26
N PHE A 63 6.69 7.25 0.53
CA PHE A 63 6.60 7.98 -0.73
C PHE A 63 6.48 9.49 -0.51
N THR A 64 5.88 9.94 0.60
CA THR A 64 5.93 11.34 1.02
C THR A 64 7.37 11.77 1.28
N GLY A 65 8.17 10.93 1.95
CA GLY A 65 9.61 11.16 2.17
C GLY A 65 10.43 11.20 0.88
N LEU A 66 10.00 10.48 -0.16
CA LEU A 66 10.57 10.57 -1.52
C LEU A 66 10.09 11.80 -2.31
N GLY A 67 9.19 12.60 -1.74
CA GLY A 67 8.68 13.83 -2.32
C GLY A 67 7.41 13.68 -3.16
N ALA A 68 6.75 12.52 -3.14
CA ALA A 68 5.46 12.35 -3.80
C ALA A 68 4.35 13.11 -3.07
N ALA A 69 3.36 13.58 -3.84
CA ALA A 69 2.12 14.11 -3.31
C ALA A 69 1.15 12.95 -3.07
N VAL A 70 1.26 12.31 -1.90
CA VAL A 70 0.46 11.12 -1.59
C VAL A 70 -0.98 11.49 -1.24
N ASN A 71 -1.95 10.80 -1.85
CA ASN A 71 -3.37 10.93 -1.51
C ASN A 71 -3.99 9.55 -1.27
N ALA A 72 -4.47 9.30 -0.05
CA ALA A 72 -5.08 8.02 0.31
C ALA A 72 -6.58 8.04 -0.05
N LEU A 73 -6.94 7.34 -1.13
CA LEU A 73 -8.31 7.18 -1.57
C LEU A 73 -8.83 5.75 -1.38
N PRO A 74 -10.14 5.56 -1.12
CA PRO A 74 -10.78 4.25 -1.19
C PRO A 74 -10.57 3.59 -2.56
N GLY A 75 -10.53 2.24 -2.59
CA GLY A 75 -10.24 1.49 -3.83
C GLY A 75 -11.18 1.84 -5.00
N GLY A 76 -12.47 2.01 -4.72
CA GLY A 76 -13.48 2.37 -5.74
C GLY A 76 -13.33 3.77 -6.33
N GLU A 77 -12.48 4.62 -5.75
CA GLU A 77 -12.23 5.98 -6.23
C GLU A 77 -10.94 6.09 -7.05
N ILE A 78 -10.12 5.03 -7.12
CA ILE A 78 -8.80 5.06 -7.79
C ILE A 78 -8.96 5.39 -9.27
N VAL A 79 -9.76 4.61 -10.02
CA VAL A 79 -9.90 4.79 -11.48
C VAL A 79 -10.54 6.14 -11.82
N PRO A 80 -11.66 6.58 -11.20
CA PRO A 80 -12.19 7.92 -11.43
C PRO A 80 -11.20 9.04 -11.13
N ALA A 81 -10.37 8.91 -10.09
CA ALA A 81 -9.35 9.90 -9.74
C ALA A 81 -8.18 9.92 -10.75
N MET A 82 -7.79 8.75 -11.28
CA MET A 82 -6.84 8.64 -12.38
C MET A 82 -7.39 9.30 -13.65
N ASP A 83 -8.63 9.01 -14.04
CA ASP A 83 -9.26 9.57 -15.25
C ASP A 83 -9.39 11.10 -15.20
N ARG A 84 -9.75 11.64 -14.04
CA ARG A 84 -9.89 13.10 -13.83
C ARG A 84 -8.57 13.84 -13.68
N GLY A 85 -7.43 13.13 -13.68
CA GLY A 85 -6.11 13.74 -13.47
C GLY A 85 -5.84 14.21 -12.04
N LEU A 86 -6.64 13.74 -11.07
CA LEU A 86 -6.34 13.94 -9.65
C LEU A 86 -5.13 13.10 -9.22
N LEU A 87 -4.98 11.91 -9.81
CA LEU A 87 -3.83 11.04 -9.62
C LEU A 87 -3.03 10.90 -10.92
N ASP A 88 -1.72 10.77 -10.76
CA ASP A 88 -0.77 10.41 -11.83
C ASP A 88 -0.43 8.92 -11.80
N ALA A 89 -0.56 8.29 -10.63
CA ALA A 89 -0.31 6.88 -10.40
C ALA A 89 -1.07 6.34 -9.18
N ALA A 90 -1.25 5.03 -9.12
CA ALA A 90 -1.89 4.35 -7.99
C ALA A 90 -1.41 2.90 -7.83
N GLU A 91 -1.29 2.44 -6.59
CA GLU A 91 -1.20 1.01 -6.25
C GLU A 91 -2.47 0.53 -5.55
N PHE A 92 -2.75 -0.78 -5.63
CA PHE A 92 -3.87 -1.41 -4.93
C PHE A 92 -3.54 -2.79 -4.35
N ASN A 93 -3.37 -3.83 -5.17
CA ASN A 93 -3.06 -5.15 -4.63
C ASN A 93 -2.30 -6.08 -5.59
N ASN A 94 -2.92 -6.53 -6.68
CA ASN A 94 -2.35 -7.51 -7.60
C ASN A 94 -3.17 -7.56 -8.90
N ALA A 95 -2.64 -8.15 -9.96
CA ALA A 95 -3.29 -8.16 -11.27
C ALA A 95 -4.75 -8.64 -11.26
N THR A 96 -5.10 -9.66 -10.45
CA THR A 96 -6.47 -10.17 -10.37
C THR A 96 -7.41 -9.21 -9.65
N SER A 97 -6.96 -8.61 -8.54
CA SER A 97 -7.73 -7.62 -7.80
C SER A 97 -7.86 -6.30 -8.56
N ASP A 98 -6.76 -5.83 -9.17
CA ASP A 98 -6.69 -4.57 -9.89
C ASP A 98 -7.57 -4.58 -11.14
N ARG A 99 -7.71 -5.73 -11.81
CA ARG A 99 -8.62 -5.90 -12.95
C ARG A 99 -10.08 -5.57 -12.60
N LEU A 100 -10.49 -5.72 -11.35
CA LEU A 100 -11.86 -5.40 -10.92
C LEU A 100 -12.11 -3.88 -10.82
N LEU A 101 -11.05 -3.06 -10.84
CA LEU A 101 -11.17 -1.61 -10.75
C LEU A 101 -11.62 -0.98 -12.08
N GLY A 102 -11.37 -1.65 -13.21
CA GLY A 102 -11.63 -1.13 -14.57
C GLY A 102 -10.37 -1.13 -15.40
#